data_AF-A0A3L7VDX1-F1
#
_entry.id   AF-A0A3L7VDX1-F1
#
_cell.length_a   1.000
_cell.length_b   1.000
_cell.length_c   1.000
_cell.angle_alpha   90.00
_cell.angle_beta   90.00
_cell.angle_gamma   90.00
#
_symmetry.space_group_name_H-M   'P 1'
#
loop_
_entity.id
_entity.type
_entity.pdbx_description
1 polymer ?
#
loop_
_entity_poly.entity_id
_entity_poly.type
_entity_poly.pdbx_seq_one_letter_code
_entity_poly.pdbx_strand_id
1 'polypeptide(L)'
;MGPTNHWSRSAQSKPAQSKPTMCGRLTLYTSLLDWLAELFPAYSHLWPARIAGLADERPELFQARYNIAPTQAVLVIRQFSPQAEPRIEAMRWGLVPAWADSPKIAYSMINARCETIEEKPSYRPLIDHGRCILIADGYYEWKTLPGPKAKPIKEAHWIHRRDAQPLALASLWTANSKIQDPTTSSQALLSTSIITTHAGADTSAVHDRMPVVLKHPVDVQRWLSADATWKSISDLVGPAIEGTLESTQVSSKVNSARNQGPELIEPQAIGPPESLF
;
A
#
# COMPACT_ATOMS: atom_id res chain seq x y z
N MET A 1 -0.62 62.63 24.06
CA MET A 1 -1.79 62.62 23.16
C MET A 1 -1.35 61.99 21.85
N GLY A 2 -2.06 60.96 21.37
CA GLY A 2 -1.76 60.27 20.10
C GLY A 2 -2.05 61.15 18.86
N PRO A 3 -1.99 60.62 17.62
CA PRO A 3 -2.54 59.30 17.27
C PRO A 3 -1.64 58.36 16.44
N THR A 4 -2.07 57.11 16.50
CA THR A 4 -1.70 55.89 15.76
C THR A 4 -1.99 55.96 14.26
N ASN A 5 -1.25 55.21 13.45
CA ASN A 5 -1.81 54.65 12.21
C ASN A 5 -1.32 53.23 11.92
N HIS A 6 -2.31 52.42 11.60
CA HIS A 6 -2.33 50.97 11.45
C HIS A 6 -1.79 50.50 10.10
N TRP A 7 -1.02 49.39 10.09
CA TRP A 7 -1.06 48.39 9.02
C TRP A 7 -0.83 46.99 9.60
N SER A 8 -1.92 46.34 10.02
CA SER A 8 -1.96 44.90 10.26
C SER A 8 -2.52 44.20 9.03
N ARG A 9 -1.65 43.62 8.19
CA ARG A 9 -2.05 42.61 7.20
C ARG A 9 -1.96 41.24 7.85
N SER A 10 -3.06 40.79 8.43
CA SER A 10 -3.25 39.38 8.77
C SER A 10 -3.46 38.60 7.48
N ALA A 11 -2.40 37.93 7.01
CA ALA A 11 -2.55 36.87 6.03
C ALA A 11 -3.26 35.71 6.74
N GLN A 12 -4.57 35.60 6.54
CA GLN A 12 -5.32 34.39 6.89
C GLN A 12 -4.83 33.26 5.98
N SER A 13 -3.92 32.44 6.50
CA SER A 13 -3.61 31.16 5.90
C SER A 13 -4.86 30.28 5.99
N LYS A 14 -5.44 29.95 4.84
CA LYS A 14 -6.45 28.89 4.78
C LYS A 14 -5.82 27.61 5.32
N PRO A 15 -6.47 26.88 6.23
CA PRO A 15 -5.96 25.60 6.67
C PRO A 15 -5.88 24.68 5.46
N ALA A 16 -4.69 24.12 5.21
CA ALA A 16 -4.51 23.10 4.20
C ALA A 16 -5.45 21.94 4.54
N GLN A 17 -6.47 21.72 3.71
CA GLN A 17 -7.27 20.51 3.78
C GLN A 17 -6.30 19.34 3.58
N SER A 18 -6.08 18.56 4.63
CA SER A 18 -5.29 17.34 4.53
C SER A 18 -6.03 16.41 3.56
N LYS A 19 -5.54 16.33 2.33
CA LYS A 19 -6.03 15.33 1.37
C LYS A 19 -5.94 13.97 2.06
N PRO A 20 -7.01 13.15 2.05
CA PRO A 20 -6.95 11.81 2.61
C PRO A 20 -5.77 11.05 1.99
N THR A 21 -5.03 10.35 2.83
CA THR A 21 -3.91 9.52 2.42
C THR A 21 -4.43 8.25 1.72
N MET A 22 -4.51 8.30 0.40
CA MET A 22 -4.49 7.12 -0.50
C MET A 22 -3.16 6.36 -0.39
N CYS A 23 -3.07 5.04 -0.63
CA CYS A 23 -3.95 3.95 -0.17
C CYS A 23 -3.57 3.64 1.27
N GLY A 24 -4.53 3.58 2.20
CA GLY A 24 -4.26 3.53 3.64
C GLY A 24 -4.73 2.27 4.35
N ARG A 25 -5.23 1.26 3.62
CA ARG A 25 -5.73 0.02 4.23
C ARG A 25 -5.69 -1.16 3.25
N LEU A 26 -5.29 -2.34 3.71
CA LEU A 26 -5.16 -3.55 2.88
C LEU A 26 -5.89 -4.74 3.50
N THR A 27 -6.12 -5.77 2.68
CA THR A 27 -6.56 -7.10 3.11
C THR A 27 -5.53 -8.15 2.69
N LEU A 28 -5.32 -9.17 3.51
CA LEU A 28 -4.60 -10.39 3.16
C LEU A 28 -5.13 -11.56 3.98
N TYR A 29 -5.88 -12.44 3.36
CA TYR A 29 -6.52 -13.61 3.93
C TYR A 29 -6.35 -14.87 3.08
N THR A 30 -5.99 -14.73 1.80
CA THR A 30 -5.74 -15.86 0.91
C THR A 30 -4.43 -16.57 1.26
N SER A 31 -4.43 -17.90 1.16
CA SER A 31 -3.20 -18.70 1.22
C SER A 31 -2.31 -18.40 0.00
N LEU A 32 -1.05 -18.07 0.25
CA LEU A 32 -0.15 -17.59 -0.80
C LEU A 32 0.55 -18.69 -1.59
N LEU A 33 0.48 -19.96 -1.18
CA LEU A 33 1.33 -21.01 -1.73
C LEU A 33 1.13 -21.20 -3.24
N ASP A 34 -0.11 -21.39 -3.66
CA ASP A 34 -0.44 -21.63 -5.07
C ASP A 34 -0.15 -20.39 -5.92
N TRP A 35 -0.50 -19.21 -5.39
CA TRP A 35 -0.24 -17.93 -6.05
C TRP A 35 1.26 -17.68 -6.27
N LEU A 36 2.09 -17.97 -5.27
CA LEU A 36 3.55 -17.85 -5.38
C LEU A 36 4.14 -18.89 -6.35
N ALA A 37 3.60 -20.11 -6.36
CA ALA A 37 4.03 -21.15 -7.29
C ALA A 37 3.70 -20.77 -8.74
N GLU A 38 2.55 -20.14 -8.98
CA GLU A 38 2.16 -19.64 -10.30
C GLU A 38 3.02 -18.43 -10.72
N LEU A 39 3.26 -17.47 -9.83
CA LEU A 39 4.07 -16.29 -10.13
C LEU A 39 5.55 -16.60 -10.31
N PHE A 40 6.07 -17.61 -9.60
CA PHE A 40 7.48 -18.00 -9.63
C PHE A 40 7.63 -19.51 -9.86
N PRO A 41 7.28 -20.05 -11.05
CA PRO A 41 7.27 -21.49 -11.30
C PRO A 41 8.62 -22.17 -11.08
N ALA A 42 9.71 -21.49 -11.47
CA ALA A 42 11.09 -21.97 -11.28
C ALA A 42 11.49 -22.13 -9.80
N TYR A 43 10.81 -21.41 -8.90
CA TYR A 43 11.08 -21.38 -7.46
C TYR A 43 9.94 -21.99 -6.63
N SER A 44 8.95 -22.63 -7.28
CA SER A 44 7.78 -23.22 -6.64
C SER A 44 8.13 -24.15 -5.47
N HIS A 45 9.18 -24.95 -5.62
CA HIS A 45 9.69 -25.87 -4.61
C HIS A 45 10.23 -25.20 -3.33
N LEU A 46 10.55 -23.90 -3.37
CA LEU A 46 11.09 -23.15 -2.23
C LEU A 46 9.99 -22.59 -1.32
N TRP A 47 8.80 -22.33 -1.86
CA TRP A 47 7.75 -21.60 -1.14
C TRP A 47 7.22 -22.29 0.10
N PRO A 48 6.97 -23.63 0.12
CA PRO A 48 6.49 -24.30 1.32
C PRO A 48 7.40 -24.06 2.53
N ALA A 49 8.72 -24.27 2.36
CA ALA A 49 9.69 -24.11 3.44
C ALA A 49 9.87 -22.63 3.86
N ARG A 50 9.84 -21.69 2.90
CA ARG A 50 9.95 -20.25 3.20
C ARG A 50 8.74 -19.70 3.93
N ILE A 51 7.54 -20.11 3.52
CA ILE A 51 6.30 -19.75 4.21
C ILE A 51 6.32 -20.35 5.62
N ALA A 52 6.64 -21.65 5.76
CA ALA A 52 6.68 -22.29 7.07
C ALA A 52 7.65 -21.60 8.03
N GLY A 53 8.89 -21.32 7.58
CA GLY A 53 9.88 -20.64 8.41
C GLY A 53 9.43 -19.24 8.85
N LEU A 54 8.86 -18.45 7.94
CA LEU A 54 8.35 -17.11 8.31
C LEU A 54 7.10 -17.21 9.18
N ALA A 55 6.25 -18.23 9.00
CA ALA A 55 5.07 -18.46 9.82
C ALA A 55 5.42 -18.92 11.24
N ASP A 56 6.50 -19.69 11.41
CA ASP A 56 7.01 -20.07 12.73
C ASP A 56 7.53 -18.84 13.49
N GLU A 57 8.19 -17.91 12.81
CA GLU A 57 8.69 -16.67 13.41
C GLU A 57 7.57 -15.63 13.65
N ARG A 58 6.62 -15.54 12.70
CA ARG A 58 5.61 -14.46 12.60
C ARG A 58 4.22 -15.02 12.24
N PRO A 59 3.61 -15.86 13.10
CA PRO A 59 2.37 -16.56 12.78
C PRO A 59 1.19 -15.62 12.51
N GLU A 60 1.19 -14.42 13.10
CA GLU A 60 0.14 -13.43 12.91
C GLU A 60 0.08 -12.88 11.47
N LEU A 61 1.14 -13.01 10.68
CA LEU A 61 1.17 -12.58 9.28
C LEU A 61 0.50 -13.56 8.32
N PHE A 62 0.28 -14.79 8.77
CA PHE A 62 -0.36 -15.87 8.00
C PHE A 62 -1.78 -16.20 8.48
N GLN A 63 -2.29 -15.41 9.43
CA GLN A 63 -3.71 -15.39 9.77
C GLN A 63 -4.47 -14.50 8.78
N ALA A 64 -5.77 -14.75 8.63
CA ALA A 64 -6.62 -13.90 7.80
C ALA A 64 -6.72 -12.48 8.39
N ARG A 65 -6.31 -11.47 7.60
CA ARG A 65 -6.27 -10.07 8.00
C ARG A 65 -7.10 -9.21 7.06
N TYR A 66 -8.27 -8.79 7.53
CA TYR A 66 -9.22 -8.01 6.73
C TYR A 66 -9.06 -6.50 6.88
N ASN A 67 -8.13 -6.01 7.70
CA ASN A 67 -7.97 -4.57 7.94
C ASN A 67 -6.53 -4.19 8.35
N ILE A 68 -5.59 -4.38 7.42
CA ILE A 68 -4.18 -4.06 7.61
C ILE A 68 -4.00 -2.54 7.53
N ALA A 69 -3.45 -1.95 8.58
CA ALA A 69 -3.21 -0.51 8.68
C ALA A 69 -1.73 -0.17 8.50
N PRO A 70 -1.38 1.09 8.15
CA PRO A 70 -0.01 1.57 8.16
C PRO A 70 0.70 1.25 9.46
N THR A 71 2.03 1.18 9.39
CA THR A 71 2.95 0.83 10.48
C THR A 71 2.97 -0.64 10.88
N GLN A 72 1.92 -1.40 10.54
CA GLN A 72 1.91 -2.84 10.73
C GLN A 72 2.88 -3.53 9.76
N ALA A 73 3.28 -4.75 10.10
CA ALA A 73 4.02 -5.61 9.19
C ALA A 73 3.10 -6.15 8.08
N VAL A 74 3.66 -6.25 6.87
CA VAL A 74 3.05 -6.77 5.64
C VAL A 74 4.00 -7.77 4.99
N LEU A 75 3.44 -8.69 4.21
CA LEU A 75 4.21 -9.65 3.43
C LEU A 75 4.64 -9.01 2.10
N VAL A 76 5.93 -9.13 1.81
CA VAL A 76 6.51 -8.68 0.54
C VAL A 76 7.33 -9.78 -0.10
N ILE A 77 7.48 -9.71 -1.42
CA ILE A 77 8.43 -10.50 -2.19
C ILE A 77 9.54 -9.60 -2.67
N ARG A 78 10.79 -10.03 -2.58
CA ARG A 78 11.90 -9.34 -3.21
C ARG A 78 13.02 -10.28 -3.64
N GLN A 79 13.86 -9.78 -4.52
CA GLN A 79 15.01 -10.50 -5.05
C GLN A 79 16.25 -9.62 -4.93
N PHE A 80 17.31 -10.13 -4.29
CA PHE A 80 18.51 -9.33 -3.98
C PHE A 80 19.47 -9.14 -5.17
N SER A 81 19.52 -10.13 -6.06
CA SER A 81 20.40 -10.15 -7.22
C SER A 81 19.80 -11.06 -8.29
N PRO A 82 20.26 -11.00 -9.56
CA PRO A 82 19.69 -11.82 -10.63
C PRO A 82 19.84 -13.32 -10.36
N GLN A 83 20.89 -13.72 -9.65
CA GLN A 83 21.16 -15.11 -9.25
C GLN A 83 20.53 -15.47 -7.89
N ALA A 84 20.03 -14.50 -7.14
CA ALA A 84 19.38 -14.76 -5.86
C ALA A 84 17.96 -15.29 -6.07
N GLU A 85 17.57 -16.24 -5.25
CA GLU A 85 16.19 -16.75 -5.21
C GLU A 85 15.25 -15.69 -4.59
N PRO A 86 14.03 -15.51 -5.10
CA PRO A 86 13.06 -14.53 -4.61
C PRO A 86 12.54 -14.90 -3.22
N ARG A 87 12.65 -14.02 -2.24
CA ARG A 87 12.27 -14.29 -0.84
C ARG A 87 10.95 -13.62 -0.49
N ILE A 88 10.14 -14.30 0.33
CA ILE A 88 9.02 -13.70 1.05
C ILE A 88 9.52 -13.21 2.41
N GLU A 89 9.16 -11.99 2.79
CA GLU A 89 9.59 -11.37 4.04
C GLU A 89 8.51 -10.50 4.67
N ALA A 90 8.61 -10.32 5.98
CA ALA A 90 7.85 -9.34 6.73
C ALA A 90 8.54 -7.97 6.68
N MET A 91 7.81 -6.92 6.33
CA MET A 91 8.31 -5.54 6.40
C MET A 91 7.27 -4.60 7.01
N ARG A 92 7.74 -3.56 7.69
CA ARG A 92 6.88 -2.48 8.17
C ARG A 92 6.29 -1.69 6.99
N TRP A 93 4.97 -1.52 6.93
CA TRP A 93 4.34 -0.66 5.92
C TRP A 93 4.41 0.82 6.30
N GLY A 94 5.12 1.60 5.50
CA GLY A 94 5.51 2.98 5.77
C GLY A 94 7.03 3.04 5.87
N LEU A 95 7.64 3.59 4.83
CA LEU A 95 9.08 3.52 4.63
C LEU A 95 9.82 4.43 5.60
N VAL A 96 10.92 3.91 6.16
CA VAL A 96 11.87 4.63 7.00
C VAL A 96 13.20 4.68 6.25
N PRO A 97 13.55 5.83 5.64
CA PRO A 97 14.79 5.94 4.87
C PRO A 97 16.02 5.61 5.71
N ALA A 98 17.07 5.05 5.11
CA ALA A 98 18.28 4.63 5.82
C ALA A 98 18.97 5.76 6.61
N TRP A 99 18.82 7.03 6.17
CA TRP A 99 19.39 8.19 6.84
C TRP A 99 18.59 8.63 8.07
N ALA A 100 17.32 8.23 8.22
CA ALA A 100 16.43 8.71 9.27
C ALA A 100 16.84 8.18 10.65
N ASP A 101 16.78 9.05 11.67
CA ASP A 101 17.10 8.69 13.06
C ASP A 101 15.84 8.32 13.87
N SER A 102 14.65 8.38 13.26
CA SER A 102 13.37 8.08 13.92
C SER A 102 12.35 7.51 12.93
N PRO A 103 11.49 6.56 13.34
CA PRO A 103 10.46 6.00 12.48
C PRO A 103 9.28 6.98 12.24
N LYS A 104 9.25 8.15 12.90
CA LYS A 104 8.15 9.12 12.77
C LYS A 104 7.92 9.59 11.33
N ILE A 105 8.98 9.67 10.50
CA ILE A 105 8.83 10.08 9.11
C ILE A 105 7.94 9.13 8.30
N ALA A 106 7.87 7.85 8.70
CA ALA A 106 7.11 6.81 8.00
C ALA A 106 5.61 7.04 7.94
N TYR A 107 5.03 7.87 8.84
CA TYR A 107 3.60 8.23 8.77
C TYR A 107 3.23 8.90 7.44
N SER A 108 4.20 9.53 6.79
CA SER A 108 4.04 10.20 5.48
C SER A 108 4.57 9.38 4.29
N MET A 109 5.12 8.18 4.55
CA MET A 109 5.84 7.38 3.56
C MET A 109 5.21 6.00 3.33
N ILE A 110 3.91 5.89 3.57
CA ILE A 110 3.13 4.68 3.23
C ILE A 110 2.99 4.48 1.73
N ASN A 111 3.05 5.58 0.96
CA ASN A 111 2.94 5.59 -0.49
C ASN A 111 4.01 6.49 -1.14
N ALA A 112 4.54 6.04 -2.28
CA ALA A 112 5.41 6.77 -3.18
C ALA A 112 4.63 7.13 -4.45
N ARG A 113 4.58 8.42 -4.81
CA ARG A 113 3.91 8.85 -6.05
C ARG A 113 4.85 8.65 -7.22
N CYS A 114 4.43 7.91 -8.26
CA CYS A 114 5.25 7.66 -9.43
C CYS A 114 5.73 8.94 -10.12
N GLU A 115 4.94 10.00 -10.12
CA GLU A 115 5.27 11.29 -10.76
C GLU A 115 6.48 12.00 -10.13
N THR A 116 6.81 11.68 -8.87
CA THR A 116 7.88 12.38 -8.11
C THR A 116 8.91 11.41 -7.56
N ILE A 117 8.86 10.14 -7.97
CA ILE A 117 9.65 9.07 -7.36
C ILE A 117 11.15 9.23 -7.65
N GLU A 118 11.49 9.79 -8.81
CA GLU A 118 12.86 10.09 -9.25
C GLU A 118 13.44 11.33 -8.56
N GLU A 119 12.59 12.22 -8.05
CA GLU A 119 13.01 13.48 -7.44
C GLU A 119 13.21 13.34 -5.92
N LYS A 120 12.38 12.52 -5.27
CA LYS A 120 12.35 12.41 -3.81
C LYS A 120 13.58 11.65 -3.28
N PRO A 121 14.42 12.25 -2.41
CA PRO A 121 15.62 11.60 -1.88
C PRO A 121 15.37 10.26 -1.16
N SER A 122 14.18 10.09 -0.59
CA SER A 122 13.78 8.86 0.11
C SER A 122 13.44 7.70 -0.83
N TYR A 123 13.16 7.95 -2.11
CA TYR A 123 12.71 6.94 -3.07
C TYR A 123 13.66 6.80 -4.26
N ARG A 124 14.27 7.89 -4.73
CA ARG A 124 15.22 7.91 -5.85
C ARG A 124 16.30 6.82 -5.78
N PRO A 125 16.97 6.52 -4.65
CA PRO A 125 17.96 5.44 -4.63
C PRO A 125 17.34 4.03 -4.67
N LEU A 126 16.04 3.90 -4.42
CA LEU A 126 15.36 2.61 -4.28
C LEU A 126 14.72 2.13 -5.58
N ILE A 127 14.42 3.04 -6.52
CA ILE A 127 13.79 2.66 -7.80
C ILE A 127 14.64 1.67 -8.62
N ASP A 128 15.96 1.66 -8.42
CA ASP A 128 16.90 0.75 -9.09
C ASP A 128 17.25 -0.50 -8.26
N HIS A 129 17.28 -0.42 -6.93
CA HIS A 129 17.88 -1.46 -6.08
C HIS A 129 17.01 -1.88 -4.88
N GLY A 130 15.98 -1.11 -4.56
CA GLY A 130 15.09 -1.32 -3.42
C GLY A 130 13.69 -1.68 -3.88
N ARG A 131 13.51 -2.48 -4.92
CA ARG A 131 12.18 -2.90 -5.40
C ARG A 131 11.70 -4.16 -4.67
N CYS A 132 10.42 -4.18 -4.35
CA CYS A 132 9.71 -5.35 -3.84
C CYS A 132 8.27 -5.36 -4.35
N ILE A 133 7.56 -6.45 -4.07
CA ILE A 133 6.12 -6.60 -4.33
C ILE A 133 5.44 -6.73 -3.00
N LEU A 134 4.55 -5.80 -2.65
CA LEU A 134 3.67 -5.97 -1.51
C LEU A 134 2.46 -6.81 -1.95
N ILE A 135 2.11 -7.81 -1.15
CA ILE A 135 1.00 -8.73 -1.45
C ILE A 135 -0.25 -8.29 -0.67
N ALA A 136 -1.40 -8.24 -1.35
CA ALA A 136 -2.70 -7.98 -0.73
C ALA A 136 -3.82 -8.60 -1.57
N ASP A 137 -4.88 -9.10 -0.97
CA ASP A 137 -6.10 -9.50 -1.72
C ASP A 137 -6.85 -8.30 -2.29
N GLY A 138 -6.70 -7.16 -1.62
CA GLY A 138 -7.37 -5.92 -1.98
C GLY A 138 -6.92 -4.76 -1.10
N TYR A 139 -7.39 -3.58 -1.43
CA TYR A 139 -7.18 -2.36 -0.65
C TYR A 139 -8.49 -1.62 -0.46
N TYR A 140 -8.62 -0.89 0.64
CA TYR A 140 -9.78 -0.04 0.84
C TYR A 140 -9.51 1.38 0.39
N GLU A 141 -10.54 2.01 -0.14
CA GLU A 141 -10.52 3.43 -0.44
C GLU A 141 -11.85 4.13 -0.12
N TRP A 142 -11.79 5.42 0.18
CA TRP A 142 -12.95 6.19 0.60
C TRP A 142 -13.40 7.19 -0.45
N LYS A 143 -14.56 6.91 -1.05
CA LYS A 143 -15.25 7.89 -1.91
C LYS A 143 -15.80 9.01 -1.04
N THR A 144 -15.42 10.24 -1.37
CA THR A 144 -15.86 11.42 -0.64
C THR A 144 -17.10 11.99 -1.32
N LEU A 145 -18.23 11.99 -0.61
CA LEU A 145 -19.49 12.54 -1.06
C LEU A 145 -19.83 13.86 -0.33
N PRO A 146 -20.62 14.75 -0.96
CA PRO A 146 -21.26 15.85 -0.25
C PRO A 146 -22.06 15.33 0.93
N GLY A 147 -21.94 15.99 2.08
CA GLY A 147 -22.71 15.63 3.27
C GLY A 147 -23.28 16.86 3.99
N PRO A 148 -24.14 16.63 4.99
CA PRO A 148 -24.83 17.69 5.69
C PRO A 148 -23.85 18.64 6.42
N LYS A 149 -24.19 19.93 6.44
CA LYS A 149 -23.44 20.98 7.16
C LYS A 149 -21.94 21.03 6.80
N ALA A 150 -21.62 20.86 5.51
CA ALA A 150 -20.25 20.85 4.98
C ALA A 150 -19.32 19.76 5.55
N LYS A 151 -19.87 18.73 6.20
CA LYS A 151 -19.10 17.54 6.58
C LYS A 151 -19.23 16.49 5.47
N PRO A 152 -18.15 16.13 4.76
CA PRO A 152 -18.24 15.12 3.73
C PRO A 152 -18.59 13.75 4.32
N ILE A 153 -19.38 12.98 3.59
CA ILE A 153 -19.62 11.56 3.86
C ILE A 153 -18.52 10.76 3.18
N LYS A 154 -18.04 9.71 3.84
CA LYS A 154 -17.02 8.80 3.28
C LYS A 154 -17.62 7.41 3.13
N GLU A 155 -17.83 6.99 1.89
CA GLU A 155 -18.21 5.62 1.55
C GLU A 155 -16.96 4.78 1.41
N ALA A 156 -16.87 3.69 2.17
CA ALA A 156 -15.74 2.77 2.07
C ALA A 156 -15.98 1.81 0.90
N HIS A 157 -14.97 1.64 0.06
CA HIS A 157 -14.94 0.68 -1.02
C HIS A 157 -13.76 -0.27 -0.82
N TRP A 158 -13.99 -1.57 -0.96
CA TRP A 158 -12.95 -2.58 -1.08
C TRP A 158 -12.68 -2.81 -2.57
N ILE A 159 -11.44 -2.55 -3.00
CA ILE A 159 -10.99 -2.68 -4.37
C ILE A 159 -10.08 -3.90 -4.46
N HIS A 160 -10.43 -4.84 -5.34
CA HIS A 160 -9.78 -6.14 -5.48
C HIS A 160 -9.79 -6.61 -6.94
N ARG A 161 -9.09 -7.70 -7.24
CA ARG A 161 -9.16 -8.32 -8.58
C ARG A 161 -10.50 -9.02 -8.78
N ARG A 162 -11.03 -8.95 -10.00
CA ARG A 162 -12.27 -9.67 -10.40
C ARG A 162 -12.12 -11.19 -10.39
N ASP A 163 -10.91 -11.69 -10.60
CA ASP A 163 -10.60 -13.13 -10.59
C ASP A 163 -10.32 -13.66 -9.18
N ALA A 164 -10.52 -12.84 -8.14
CA ALA A 164 -10.26 -13.15 -6.73
C ALA A 164 -8.80 -13.53 -6.41
N GLN A 165 -7.86 -13.32 -7.34
CA GLN A 165 -6.44 -13.51 -7.08
C GLN A 165 -5.86 -12.36 -6.23
N PRO A 166 -4.79 -12.60 -5.47
CA PRO A 166 -4.05 -11.52 -4.83
C PRO A 166 -3.46 -10.50 -5.83
N LEU A 167 -3.38 -9.25 -5.37
CA LEU A 167 -2.69 -8.14 -6.02
C LEU A 167 -1.17 -8.21 -5.76
N ALA A 168 -0.39 -8.07 -6.83
CA ALA A 168 1.03 -7.79 -6.77
C ALA A 168 1.26 -6.27 -6.86
N LEU A 169 1.45 -5.60 -5.72
CA LEU A 169 1.60 -4.15 -5.65
C LEU A 169 3.07 -3.72 -5.76
N ALA A 170 3.41 -3.01 -6.84
CA ALA A 170 4.76 -2.50 -7.04
C ALA A 170 5.15 -1.56 -5.88
N SER A 171 6.23 -1.89 -5.19
CA SER A 171 6.62 -1.24 -3.95
C SER A 171 8.13 -1.02 -3.88
N LEU A 172 8.54 -0.09 -3.02
CA LEU A 172 9.93 0.19 -2.69
C LEU A 172 10.22 -0.19 -1.24
N TRP A 173 11.39 -0.74 -0.97
CA TRP A 173 11.84 -1.09 0.37
C TRP A 173 13.25 -0.58 0.65
N THR A 174 13.56 -0.46 1.94
CA THR A 174 14.91 -0.19 2.44
C THR A 174 15.08 -0.79 3.82
N ALA A 175 16.34 -1.06 4.19
CA ALA A 175 16.74 -1.29 5.56
C ALA A 175 17.18 0.03 6.21
N ASN A 176 16.89 0.22 7.50
CA ASN A 176 17.47 1.26 8.33
C ASN A 176 18.19 0.58 9.52
N SER A 177 19.52 0.64 9.53
CA SER A 177 20.37 0.01 10.55
C SER A 177 20.52 0.81 11.84
N LYS A 178 20.03 2.06 11.88
CA LYS A 178 20.04 2.90 13.09
C LYS A 178 18.87 2.58 14.02
N ILE A 179 17.85 1.90 13.52
CA ILE A 179 16.60 1.64 14.21
C ILE A 179 16.38 0.13 14.22
N GLN A 180 16.29 -0.44 15.42
CA GLN A 180 15.97 -1.85 15.58
C GLN A 180 14.50 -2.10 15.26
N ASP A 181 14.22 -3.22 14.58
CA ASP A 181 12.86 -3.69 14.39
C ASP A 181 12.35 -4.30 15.71
N PRO A 182 11.31 -3.76 16.34
CA PRO A 182 10.79 -4.34 17.58
C PRO A 182 10.04 -5.66 17.34
N THR A 183 9.78 -6.03 16.09
CA THR A 183 8.96 -7.19 15.70
C THR A 183 9.76 -8.35 15.12
N THR A 184 11.07 -8.19 14.94
CA THR A 184 11.95 -9.24 14.42
C THR A 184 13.28 -9.22 15.16
N SER A 185 14.05 -10.31 15.05
CA SER A 185 15.45 -10.34 15.52
C SER A 185 16.41 -9.58 14.59
N SER A 186 15.90 -8.88 13.57
CA SER A 186 16.71 -8.11 12.63
C SER A 186 17.43 -6.96 13.33
N GLN A 187 18.71 -6.78 12.99
CA GLN A 187 19.49 -5.64 13.45
C GLN A 187 19.06 -4.32 12.78
N ALA A 188 18.27 -4.38 11.71
CA ALA A 188 17.79 -3.23 10.96
C ALA A 188 16.27 -3.28 10.75
N LEU A 189 15.61 -2.13 10.83
CA LEU A 189 14.21 -1.99 10.47
C LEU A 189 14.03 -2.11 8.96
N LEU A 190 13.36 -3.17 8.52
CA LEU A 190 12.92 -3.32 7.13
C LEU A 190 11.56 -2.63 6.95
N SER A 191 11.45 -1.80 5.93
CA SER A 191 10.23 -1.04 5.67
C SER A 191 9.95 -0.86 4.20
N THR A 192 8.67 -0.74 3.85
CA THR A 192 8.19 -0.67 2.45
C THR A 192 7.18 0.45 2.22
N SER A 193 7.11 0.95 0.98
CA SER A 193 6.16 1.96 0.49
C SER A 193 5.54 1.48 -0.82
N ILE A 194 4.22 1.56 -0.94
CA ILE A 194 3.52 1.19 -2.18
C ILE A 194 3.68 2.33 -3.20
N ILE A 195 3.98 2.00 -4.45
CA ILE A 195 3.95 2.98 -5.53
C ILE A 195 2.51 3.23 -5.94
N THR A 196 2.14 4.51 -6.06
CA THR A 196 0.81 4.95 -6.49
C THR A 196 0.91 5.71 -7.80
N THR A 197 -0.14 5.61 -8.59
CA THR A 197 -0.35 6.30 -9.88
C THR A 197 -1.74 6.93 -9.93
N HIS A 198 -2.07 7.62 -11.01
CA HIS A 198 -3.43 8.10 -11.25
C HIS A 198 -4.40 6.91 -11.37
N ALA A 199 -5.64 7.12 -10.94
CA ALA A 199 -6.67 6.08 -11.03
C ALA A 199 -7.03 5.75 -12.49
N GLY A 200 -7.22 4.46 -12.77
CA GLY A 200 -7.76 3.96 -14.03
C GLY A 200 -9.30 3.95 -14.03
N ALA A 201 -9.90 3.43 -15.11
CA ALA A 201 -11.34 3.36 -15.31
C ALA A 201 -12.08 2.70 -14.12
N ASP A 202 -11.57 1.56 -13.64
CA ASP A 202 -12.21 0.76 -12.58
C ASP A 202 -12.27 1.47 -11.21
N THR A 203 -11.36 2.41 -10.93
CA THR A 203 -11.19 2.98 -9.59
C THR A 203 -11.41 4.49 -9.53
N SER A 204 -11.46 5.17 -10.68
CA SER A 204 -11.56 6.64 -10.77
C SER A 204 -12.85 7.21 -10.17
N ALA A 205 -13.91 6.41 -10.12
CA ALA A 205 -15.17 6.80 -9.47
C ALA A 205 -15.08 6.87 -7.92
N VAL A 206 -14.07 6.23 -7.34
CA VAL A 206 -13.82 6.20 -5.88
C VAL A 206 -12.78 7.24 -5.48
N HIS A 207 -11.65 7.30 -6.20
CA HIS A 207 -10.57 8.25 -5.92
C HIS A 207 -9.70 8.54 -7.16
N ASP A 208 -8.98 9.67 -7.17
CA ASP A 208 -8.06 10.10 -8.24
C ASP A 208 -6.73 9.32 -8.30
N ARG A 209 -6.48 8.39 -7.37
CA ARG A 209 -5.25 7.60 -7.28
C ARG A 209 -5.56 6.13 -7.09
N MET A 210 -4.58 5.30 -7.41
CA MET A 210 -4.59 3.87 -7.12
C MET A 210 -3.16 3.35 -6.90
N PRO A 211 -2.96 2.18 -6.27
CA PRO A 211 -1.65 1.56 -6.23
C PRO A 211 -1.30 1.00 -7.61
N VAL A 212 -0.01 0.89 -7.91
CA VAL A 212 0.47 0.26 -9.14
C VAL A 212 0.34 -1.25 -8.98
N VAL A 213 -0.62 -1.83 -9.71
CA VAL A 213 -0.84 -3.28 -9.75
C VAL A 213 -0.08 -3.86 -10.95
N LEU A 214 0.86 -4.77 -10.68
CA LEU A 214 1.59 -5.47 -11.74
C LEU A 214 0.65 -6.43 -12.47
N LYS A 215 0.63 -6.34 -13.80
CA LYS A 215 -0.48 -6.84 -14.64
C LYS A 215 -0.35 -8.34 -14.91
N HIS A 216 0.87 -8.79 -15.18
CA HIS A 216 1.15 -10.19 -15.53
C HIS A 216 2.33 -10.75 -14.72
N PRO A 217 2.45 -12.09 -14.60
CA PRO A 217 3.61 -12.72 -13.96
C PRO A 217 4.96 -12.27 -14.55
N VAL A 218 5.01 -12.01 -15.86
CA VAL A 218 6.23 -11.46 -16.50
C VAL A 218 6.59 -10.06 -15.98
N ASP A 219 5.60 -9.22 -15.67
CA ASP A 219 5.83 -7.88 -15.12
C ASP A 219 6.34 -7.96 -13.68
N VAL A 220 5.85 -8.94 -12.91
CA VAL A 220 6.39 -9.29 -11.58
C VAL A 220 7.88 -9.62 -11.67
N GLN A 221 8.28 -10.48 -12.62
CA GLN A 221 9.68 -10.81 -12.83
C GLN A 221 10.50 -9.61 -13.32
N ARG A 222 10.00 -8.82 -14.27
CA ARG A 222 10.67 -7.60 -14.74
C ARG A 222 10.86 -6.59 -13.60
N TRP A 223 9.85 -6.40 -12.77
CA TRP A 223 9.90 -5.51 -11.62
C TRP A 223 10.92 -5.95 -10.58
N LEU A 224 11.01 -7.25 -10.27
CA LEU A 224 11.94 -7.78 -9.29
C LEU A 224 13.36 -8.02 -9.81
N SER A 225 13.55 -8.06 -11.13
CA SER A 225 14.86 -8.29 -11.75
C SER A 225 15.88 -7.28 -11.23
N ALA A 226 16.96 -7.74 -10.61
CA ALA A 226 17.97 -6.86 -10.03
C ALA A 226 18.85 -6.17 -11.09
N ASP A 227 18.86 -6.67 -12.34
CA ASP A 227 19.53 -6.02 -13.48
C ASP A 227 18.67 -4.89 -14.10
N ALA A 228 17.39 -4.81 -13.72
CA ALA A 228 16.52 -3.77 -14.24
C ALA A 228 16.85 -2.40 -13.65
N THR A 229 16.98 -1.42 -14.54
CA THR A 229 17.01 0.00 -14.20
C THR A 229 15.60 0.58 -14.27
N TRP A 230 15.33 1.66 -13.55
CA TRP A 230 14.06 2.37 -13.61
C TRP A 230 13.62 2.66 -15.05
N LYS A 231 14.54 3.10 -15.91
CA LYS A 231 14.27 3.36 -17.33
C LYS A 231 13.73 2.13 -18.09
N SER A 232 14.11 0.93 -17.69
CA SER A 232 13.71 -0.33 -18.34
C SER A 232 12.39 -0.92 -17.84
N ILE A 233 11.84 -0.38 -16.74
CA ILE A 233 10.63 -0.90 -16.07
C ILE A 233 9.61 0.20 -15.76
N SER A 234 9.88 1.46 -16.08
CA SER A 234 8.95 2.56 -15.83
C SER A 234 7.66 2.42 -16.63
N ASP A 235 7.65 1.65 -17.72
CA ASP A 235 6.46 1.24 -18.47
C ASP A 235 5.50 0.36 -17.64
N LEU A 236 5.99 -0.30 -16.60
CA LEU A 236 5.16 -1.08 -15.67
C LEU A 236 4.37 -0.18 -14.70
N VAL A 237 4.73 1.09 -14.60
CA VAL A 237 4.20 2.03 -13.62
C VAL A 237 3.08 2.86 -14.24
N GLY A 238 1.84 2.39 -14.02
CA GLY A 238 0.64 3.02 -14.55
C GLY A 238 -0.62 2.42 -13.91
N PRO A 239 -1.81 2.89 -14.31
CA PRO A 239 -3.06 2.33 -13.83
C PRO A 239 -3.17 0.86 -14.21
N ALA A 240 -3.93 0.10 -13.41
CA ALA A 240 -4.26 -1.28 -13.76
C ALA A 240 -5.00 -1.35 -15.10
N ILE A 241 -4.95 -2.51 -15.74
CA ILE A 241 -5.70 -2.76 -16.98
C ILE A 241 -7.21 -2.62 -16.66
N GLU A 242 -7.93 -1.88 -17.49
CA GLU A 242 -9.39 -1.74 -17.37
C GLU A 242 -10.09 -3.10 -17.35
N GLY A 243 -11.08 -3.26 -16.48
CA GLY A 243 -11.82 -4.50 -16.32
C GLY A 243 -11.07 -5.57 -15.54
N THR A 244 -9.93 -5.26 -14.89
CA THR A 244 -9.24 -6.22 -14.01
C THR A 244 -9.59 -6.04 -12.54
N LEU A 245 -9.96 -4.81 -12.16
CA LEU A 245 -10.35 -4.50 -10.79
C LEU A 245 -11.86 -4.33 -10.68
N GLU A 246 -12.35 -4.56 -9.48
CA GLU A 246 -13.72 -4.28 -9.06
C GLU A 246 -13.70 -3.53 -7.75
N SER A 247 -14.70 -2.66 -7.56
CA SER A 247 -14.87 -1.81 -6.40
C SER A 247 -16.20 -2.14 -5.73
N THR A 248 -16.14 -2.83 -4.60
CA THR A 248 -17.30 -3.22 -3.81
C THR A 248 -17.51 -2.22 -2.67
N GLN A 249 -18.68 -1.60 -2.58
CA GLN A 249 -19.01 -0.76 -1.42
C GLN A 249 -19.17 -1.63 -0.18
N VAL A 250 -18.53 -1.25 0.93
CA VAL A 250 -18.48 -2.03 2.17
C VAL A 250 -18.88 -1.19 3.39
N SER A 251 -19.09 -1.86 4.52
CA SER A 251 -19.46 -1.21 5.76
C SER A 251 -18.42 -0.20 6.26
N SER A 252 -18.88 0.93 6.81
CA SER A 252 -18.03 1.92 7.49
C SER A 252 -17.33 1.38 8.74
N LYS A 253 -17.65 0.15 9.20
CA LYS A 253 -16.89 -0.57 10.23
C LYS A 253 -15.40 -0.61 9.92
N VAL A 254 -15.02 -0.70 8.63
CA VAL A 254 -13.60 -0.71 8.26
C VAL A 254 -12.87 0.54 8.74
N ASN A 255 -13.53 1.68 8.96
CA ASN A 255 -12.90 2.92 9.41
C ASN A 255 -12.05 2.74 10.67
N SER A 256 -12.48 1.87 11.60
CA SER A 256 -11.68 1.52 12.77
C SER A 256 -10.74 0.35 12.48
N ALA A 257 -9.43 0.57 12.59
CA ALA A 257 -8.41 -0.48 12.46
C ALA A 257 -8.49 -1.57 13.56
N ARG A 258 -9.37 -1.41 14.56
CA ARG A 258 -9.66 -2.45 15.56
C ARG A 258 -10.59 -3.54 15.04
N ASN A 259 -11.38 -3.24 14.02
CA ASN A 259 -12.23 -4.24 13.38
C ASN A 259 -11.37 -5.04 12.40
N GLN A 260 -11.40 -6.37 12.48
CA GLN A 260 -10.49 -7.25 11.75
C GLN A 260 -11.21 -8.47 11.11
N GLY A 261 -12.54 -8.52 11.16
CA GLY A 261 -13.31 -9.69 10.72
C GLY A 261 -13.67 -9.69 9.22
N PRO A 262 -14.10 -10.84 8.68
CA PRO A 262 -14.45 -11.02 7.27
C PRO A 262 -15.62 -10.12 6.83
N GLU A 263 -16.48 -9.69 7.76
CA GLU A 263 -17.61 -8.80 7.47
C GLU A 263 -17.20 -7.42 6.91
N LEU A 264 -15.91 -7.10 6.91
CA LEU A 264 -15.36 -5.84 6.38
C LEU A 264 -15.24 -5.80 4.87
N ILE A 265 -15.22 -6.96 4.19
CA ILE A 265 -15.20 -7.06 2.73
C ILE A 265 -16.58 -7.40 2.14
N GLU A 266 -17.55 -7.72 2.99
CA GLU A 266 -18.90 -8.04 2.55
C GLU A 266 -19.58 -6.82 1.92
N PRO A 267 -20.25 -6.99 0.77
CA PRO A 267 -21.01 -5.92 0.14
C PRO A 267 -21.98 -5.28 1.14
N GLN A 268 -21.96 -3.96 1.22
CA GLN A 268 -22.95 -3.25 2.01
C GLN A 268 -24.33 -3.57 1.44
N ALA A 269 -25.21 -4.16 2.26
CA ALA A 269 -26.59 -4.40 1.87
C ALA A 269 -27.21 -3.07 1.40
N ILE A 270 -27.86 -3.10 0.24
CA ILE A 270 -28.65 -1.98 -0.26
C ILE A 270 -29.88 -1.89 0.65
N GLY A 271 -29.74 -1.18 1.77
CA GLY A 271 -30.89 -0.73 2.54
C GLY A 271 -31.66 0.30 1.74
N PRO A 272 -33.00 0.43 1.92
CA PRO A 272 -33.67 1.65 1.49
C PRO A 272 -32.91 2.85 2.10
N PRO A 273 -32.80 3.98 1.39
CA PRO A 273 -32.10 5.15 1.91
C PRO A 273 -32.61 5.42 3.33
N GLU A 274 -31.71 5.46 4.32
CA GLU A 274 -32.08 5.79 5.69
C GLU A 274 -32.91 7.06 5.64
N SER A 275 -34.18 6.93 5.99
CA SER A 275 -35.10 8.05 5.98
C SER A 275 -34.56 9.06 6.98
N LEU A 276 -34.09 10.19 6.48
CA LEU A 276 -33.79 11.38 7.26
C LEU A 276 -35.12 11.92 7.79
N PHE A 277 -35.63 11.32 8.87
CA PHE A 277 -36.64 11.91 9.74
C PHE A 277 -35.97 12.33 11.05
#